data_AF-A0A835LYA4-F1
#
_entry.id   AF-A0A835LYA4-F1
#
_cell.length_a   1.000
_cell.length_b   1.000
_cell.length_c   1.000
_cell.angle_alpha   90.00
_cell.angle_beta   90.00
_cell.angle_gamma   90.00
#
_symmetry.space_group_name_H-M   'P 1'
#
loop_
_entity.id
_entity.type
_entity.pdbx_description
1 polymer ?
#
loop_
_entity_poly.entity_id
_entity_poly.type
_entity_poly.pdbx_seq_one_letter_code
_entity_poly.pdbx_strand_id
1 'polypeptide(L)'
;MGGKESRGPASTLEFDGESSGLLGPGESRWPFTNGYAFATWIYIESFADTLNTATADVEIAAATAATSGKSSAMSAAAAASALAGEGTTHMPRLFSFLSADNQGIEAYFHAQFLVVECGSGKGKKASLHFTHAFKPQHCYFIGLEHTCKQSLLGKAESELRLYIDGSLYESRPFDFPRISKPLAFCCFGTNPPPTMAGLQRRQRQCPLFAEMGPIYIFKEIIGPERMARLASRGGDVLPSFGNGAGLPWLASNDHVRSLAEESAFLDTELGGSFHLLYHPKLLSGHFCPDASPSGAAVEATCLLLMPEHRRPAEVLGQVHVATQMCPTEALWALAYGGSMSLLPLAVSNVQEDSLEPLQGSFPLSSATATLSASIFRIISMAIQYPGNNEELLLHKGPEVLSRILDYLLQTLSSLDLGKQNGVGDEELVAAIVSLCQSQKNNYALKVQFLVLYYWI
;
A
#
# COMPACT_ATOMS: atom_id res chain seq x y z
N MET A 1 -7.66 7.70 -21.86
CA MET A 1 -8.45 7.63 -20.62
C MET A 1 -7.51 7.16 -19.51
N GLY A 2 -7.25 7.99 -18.50
CA GLY A 2 -6.47 7.56 -17.34
C GLY A 2 -7.40 6.87 -16.36
N GLY A 3 -7.40 5.54 -16.34
CA GLY A 3 -8.01 4.80 -15.24
C GLY A 3 -7.34 5.23 -13.93
N LYS A 4 -8.11 5.39 -12.86
CA LYS A 4 -7.55 5.54 -11.51
C LYS A 4 -6.82 4.23 -11.21
N GLU A 5 -5.50 4.21 -11.40
CA GLU A 5 -4.66 3.11 -10.95
C GLU A 5 -4.93 2.84 -9.47
N SER A 6 -4.87 1.57 -9.09
CA SER A 6 -4.94 1.14 -7.70
C SER A 6 -3.84 1.85 -6.92
N ARG A 7 -4.21 2.85 -6.11
CA ARG A 7 -3.27 3.62 -5.28
C ARG A 7 -2.68 2.83 -4.11
N GLY A 8 -3.07 1.57 -3.96
CA GLY A 8 -2.62 0.72 -2.85
C GLY A 8 -1.22 0.14 -3.10
N PRO A 9 -0.58 -0.36 -2.04
CA PRO A 9 0.69 -1.07 -2.16
C PRO A 9 0.53 -2.40 -2.91
N ALA A 10 1.56 -2.78 -3.66
CA ALA A 10 1.66 -4.05 -4.36
C ALA A 10 1.80 -5.25 -3.42
N SER A 11 2.22 -5.07 -2.17
CA SER A 11 2.24 -6.12 -1.16
C SER A 11 1.44 -5.74 0.09
N THR A 12 0.51 -6.58 0.51
CA THR A 12 -0.37 -6.36 1.68
C THR A 12 -0.49 -7.61 2.55
N LEU A 13 -0.80 -7.42 3.83
CA LEU A 13 -1.23 -8.45 4.77
C LEU A 13 -2.73 -8.65 4.63
N GLU A 14 -3.17 -9.86 4.27
CA GLU A 14 -4.58 -10.22 4.16
C GLU A 14 -5.15 -10.64 5.52
N PHE A 15 -6.22 -9.96 5.93
CA PHE A 15 -7.04 -10.35 7.07
C PHE A 15 -8.40 -10.87 6.58
N ASP A 16 -8.74 -12.09 7.00
CA ASP A 16 -9.91 -12.89 6.59
C ASP A 16 -11.26 -12.45 7.18
N GLY A 17 -11.27 -11.55 8.17
CA GLY A 17 -12.50 -11.19 8.89
C GLY A 17 -13.06 -12.27 9.82
N GLU A 18 -12.31 -13.33 10.14
CA GLU A 18 -12.76 -14.44 10.98
C GLU A 18 -11.80 -14.76 12.13
N SER A 19 -10.51 -14.96 11.83
CA SER A 19 -9.53 -15.44 12.81
C SER A 19 -8.14 -14.85 12.65
N SER A 20 -7.92 -14.11 11.57
CA SER A 20 -6.66 -13.47 11.24
C SER A 20 -6.34 -12.28 12.15
N GLY A 21 -5.04 -12.05 12.33
CA GLY A 21 -4.52 -10.93 13.10
C GLY A 21 -3.02 -10.96 13.19
N LEU A 22 -2.42 -9.87 13.64
CA LEU A 22 -0.99 -9.81 13.95
C LEU A 22 -0.81 -9.39 15.40
N LEU A 23 -0.02 -10.14 16.17
CA LEU A 23 0.28 -9.89 17.57
C LEU A 23 1.73 -9.43 17.73
N GLY A 24 1.93 -8.14 17.94
CA GLY A 24 3.21 -7.56 18.32
C GLY A 24 3.59 -7.82 19.78
N PRO A 25 4.82 -7.47 20.17
CA PRO A 25 5.34 -7.71 21.51
C PRO A 25 4.67 -6.80 22.55
N GLY A 26 4.56 -7.31 23.78
CA GLY A 26 4.30 -6.47 24.95
C GLY A 26 5.54 -5.68 25.40
N GLU A 27 5.34 -4.71 26.27
CA GLU A 27 6.41 -3.91 26.89
C GLU A 27 6.21 -3.80 28.40
N SER A 28 7.32 -3.75 29.14
CA SER A 28 7.32 -3.58 30.60
C SER A 28 6.76 -2.22 31.07
N ARG A 29 6.57 -1.27 30.14
CA ARG A 29 5.99 0.06 30.38
C ARG A 29 5.05 0.43 29.23
N TRP A 30 4.21 1.43 29.46
CA TRP A 30 3.37 2.02 28.42
C TRP A 30 4.21 2.92 27.49
N PRO A 31 4.25 2.69 26.17
CA PRO A 31 5.14 3.43 25.27
C PRO A 31 4.64 4.82 24.86
N PHE A 32 3.34 5.09 24.97
CA PHE A 32 2.70 6.29 24.40
C PHE A 32 2.48 7.40 25.42
N THR A 33 3.51 7.79 26.17
CA THR A 33 3.36 8.80 27.24
C THR A 33 3.24 10.24 26.72
N ASN A 34 3.77 10.52 25.51
CA ASN A 34 3.82 11.85 24.91
C ASN A 34 2.89 11.98 23.69
N GLY A 35 1.91 11.10 23.58
CA GLY A 35 1.13 10.89 22.36
C GLY A 35 1.66 9.70 21.56
N TYR A 36 1.04 9.48 20.40
CA TYR A 36 1.45 8.45 19.45
C TYR A 36 1.01 8.84 18.04
N ALA A 37 1.61 8.19 17.05
CA ALA A 37 1.07 8.14 15.71
C ALA A 37 0.97 6.70 15.22
N PHE A 38 -0.04 6.43 14.41
CA PHE A 38 -0.26 5.18 13.71
C PHE A 38 -0.53 5.51 12.24
N ALA A 39 0.10 4.79 11.32
CA ALA A 39 -0.19 4.94 9.90
C ALA A 39 -0.15 3.60 9.18
N THR A 40 -1.03 3.42 8.20
CA THR A 40 -1.05 2.23 7.35
C THR A 40 -1.85 2.48 6.07
N TRP A 41 -1.51 1.72 5.03
CA TRP A 41 -2.39 1.54 3.88
C TRP A 41 -3.42 0.47 4.21
N ILE A 42 -4.67 0.65 3.79
CA ILE A 42 -5.72 -0.33 4.00
C ILE A 42 -6.68 -0.38 2.81
N TYR A 43 -7.01 -1.58 2.37
CA TYR A 43 -8.10 -1.85 1.45
C TYR A 43 -9.15 -2.69 2.18
N ILE A 44 -10.29 -2.08 2.47
CA ILE A 44 -11.33 -2.71 3.30
C ILE A 44 -12.24 -3.54 2.40
N GLU A 45 -12.33 -4.84 2.61
CA GLU A 45 -13.23 -5.70 1.83
C GLU A 45 -14.67 -5.54 2.30
N SER A 46 -14.89 -5.63 3.61
CA SER A 46 -16.22 -5.47 4.21
C SER A 46 -16.13 -5.01 5.66
N PHE A 47 -17.13 -4.23 6.08
CA PHE A 47 -17.36 -3.92 7.50
C PHE A 47 -18.28 -4.94 8.17
N ALA A 48 -19.01 -5.72 7.37
CA ALA A 48 -19.99 -6.66 7.86
C ALA A 48 -19.31 -7.90 8.44
N ASP A 49 -20.03 -8.52 9.37
CA ASP A 49 -19.68 -9.79 9.97
C ASP A 49 -19.84 -10.90 8.93
N THR A 50 -18.72 -11.49 8.48
CA THR A 50 -18.74 -12.59 7.50
C THR A 50 -19.56 -13.78 7.99
N LEU A 51 -19.66 -13.97 9.31
CA LEU A 51 -20.44 -15.04 9.97
C LEU A 51 -21.96 -14.79 10.03
N ASN A 52 -22.45 -13.57 9.78
CA ASN A 52 -23.87 -13.20 9.94
C ASN A 52 -24.52 -12.64 8.66
N THR A 53 -24.14 -13.16 7.49
CA THR A 53 -24.67 -12.76 6.17
C THR A 53 -26.18 -12.94 6.00
N ALA A 54 -26.90 -13.50 6.98
CA ALA A 54 -28.35 -13.59 7.01
C ALA A 54 -29.08 -12.34 7.56
N THR A 55 -28.37 -11.35 8.13
CA THR A 55 -28.98 -10.12 8.72
C THR A 55 -28.80 -8.84 7.90
N ALA A 56 -28.18 -8.92 6.72
CA ALA A 56 -27.90 -7.76 5.84
C ALA A 56 -29.18 -7.01 5.39
N ASP A 57 -30.34 -7.67 5.39
CA ASP A 57 -31.62 -7.06 5.00
C ASP A 57 -32.16 -6.04 6.03
N VAL A 58 -31.67 -6.05 7.27
CA VAL A 58 -32.08 -5.10 8.32
C VAL A 58 -31.24 -3.81 8.30
N GLU A 59 -29.98 -3.86 7.87
CA GLU A 59 -29.13 -2.65 7.74
C GLU A 59 -29.47 -1.81 6.51
N ILE A 60 -29.98 -2.43 5.44
CA ILE A 60 -30.54 -1.70 4.28
C ILE A 60 -31.79 -0.89 4.70
N ALA A 61 -32.56 -1.37 5.68
CA ALA A 61 -33.68 -0.63 6.28
C ALA A 61 -33.21 0.58 7.13
N ALA A 62 -32.03 0.49 7.76
CA ALA A 62 -31.43 1.61 8.50
C ALA A 62 -30.83 2.69 7.56
N ALA A 63 -30.22 2.28 6.45
CA ALA A 63 -29.72 3.18 5.41
C ALA A 63 -30.86 3.93 4.68
N THR A 64 -32.03 3.30 4.53
CA THR A 64 -33.22 3.94 3.95
C THR A 64 -33.94 4.86 4.95
N ALA A 65 -33.90 4.55 6.26
CA ALA A 65 -34.44 5.42 7.31
C ALA A 65 -33.66 6.74 7.52
N ALA A 66 -32.41 6.81 7.04
CA ALA A 66 -31.58 8.02 7.03
C ALA A 66 -32.16 9.18 6.18
N THR A 67 -33.19 8.91 5.37
CA THR A 67 -33.95 9.95 4.66
C THR A 67 -35.02 10.65 5.51
N SER A 68 -35.24 10.24 6.77
CA SER A 68 -36.35 10.76 7.62
C SER A 68 -35.97 11.82 8.68
N GLY A 69 -34.73 12.33 8.68
CA GLY A 69 -34.42 13.65 9.25
C GLY A 69 -34.56 13.85 10.77
N LYS A 70 -34.39 12.82 11.62
CA LYS A 70 -34.48 13.01 13.09
C LYS A 70 -33.21 12.72 13.92
N SER A 71 -32.13 12.24 13.33
CA SER A 71 -30.80 12.22 13.96
C SER A 71 -29.71 11.98 12.92
N SER A 72 -28.49 12.49 13.16
CA SER A 72 -27.35 12.24 12.26
C SER A 72 -26.89 10.78 12.42
N ALA A 73 -26.47 10.13 11.32
CA ALA A 73 -25.91 8.76 11.35
C ALA A 73 -24.75 8.63 12.35
N MET A 74 -23.98 9.71 12.53
CA MET A 74 -22.91 9.83 13.52
C MET A 74 -23.44 9.77 14.97
N SER A 75 -24.56 10.42 15.28
CA SER A 75 -25.16 10.39 16.61
C SER A 75 -25.71 9.00 16.96
N ALA A 76 -26.24 8.28 15.96
CA ALA A 76 -26.71 6.91 16.12
C ALA A 76 -25.54 5.92 16.32
N ALA A 77 -24.48 6.04 15.53
CA ALA A 77 -23.25 5.27 15.68
C ALA A 77 -22.56 5.52 17.04
N ALA A 78 -22.48 6.78 17.48
CA ALA A 78 -21.90 7.14 18.76
C ALA A 78 -22.69 6.58 19.95
N ALA A 79 -24.03 6.65 19.89
CA ALA A 79 -24.90 6.04 20.89
C ALA A 79 -24.79 4.50 20.88
N ALA A 80 -24.72 3.89 19.69
CA ALA A 80 -24.57 2.44 19.55
C ALA A 80 -23.23 1.95 20.11
N SER A 81 -22.10 2.64 19.87
CA SER A 81 -20.82 2.26 20.49
C SER A 81 -20.81 2.44 22.01
N ALA A 82 -21.50 3.45 22.54
CA ALA A 82 -21.65 3.63 24.00
C ALA A 82 -22.52 2.54 24.66
N LEU A 83 -23.51 2.00 23.93
CA LEU A 83 -24.39 0.91 24.37
C LEU A 83 -23.82 -0.50 24.09
N ALA A 84 -22.96 -0.65 23.08
CA ALA A 84 -22.42 -1.93 22.62
C ALA A 84 -21.27 -2.48 23.49
N GLY A 85 -21.26 -2.12 24.78
CA GLY A 85 -20.52 -2.86 25.80
C GLY A 85 -20.99 -4.32 25.96
N GLU A 86 -22.00 -4.78 25.19
CA GLU A 86 -22.57 -6.11 25.29
C GLU A 86 -23.01 -6.67 23.92
N GLY A 87 -22.09 -7.38 23.25
CA GLY A 87 -22.36 -8.67 22.61
C GLY A 87 -23.02 -8.78 21.22
N THR A 88 -23.41 -7.72 20.51
CA THR A 88 -24.23 -7.90 19.27
C THR A 88 -23.74 -7.26 17.98
N THR A 89 -22.83 -6.27 18.00
CA THR A 89 -22.37 -5.58 16.78
C THR A 89 -20.92 -5.93 16.46
N HIS A 90 -20.64 -6.40 15.24
CA HIS A 90 -19.28 -6.62 14.74
C HIS A 90 -18.56 -5.28 14.57
N MET A 91 -17.40 -5.12 15.20
CA MET A 91 -16.64 -3.86 15.20
C MET A 91 -15.17 -4.14 14.87
N PRO A 92 -14.84 -4.36 13.59
CA PRO A 92 -13.54 -4.87 13.19
C PRO A 92 -12.42 -3.92 13.63
N ARG A 93 -11.39 -4.48 14.27
CA ARG A 93 -10.29 -3.71 14.88
C ARG A 93 -9.20 -3.41 13.86
N LEU A 94 -8.82 -2.14 13.75
CA LEU A 94 -7.61 -1.73 13.05
C LEU A 94 -6.38 -2.05 13.91
N PHE A 95 -6.40 -1.62 15.17
CA PHE A 95 -5.40 -2.01 16.17
C PHE A 95 -5.97 -1.99 17.59
N SER A 96 -5.30 -2.73 18.49
CA SER A 96 -5.58 -2.76 19.93
C SER A 96 -4.27 -2.73 20.72
N PHE A 97 -4.01 -1.64 21.45
CA PHE A 97 -2.89 -1.51 22.38
C PHE A 97 -3.44 -1.56 23.80
N LEU A 98 -3.28 -2.70 24.48
CA LEU A 98 -3.97 -2.97 25.73
C LEU A 98 -2.99 -3.48 26.79
N SER A 99 -3.18 -3.04 28.03
CA SER A 99 -2.61 -3.68 29.22
C SER A 99 -3.39 -4.94 29.57
N ALA A 100 -2.83 -5.77 30.46
CA ALA A 100 -3.48 -6.99 30.94
C ALA A 100 -4.83 -6.72 31.62
N ASP A 101 -5.01 -5.52 32.18
CA ASP A 101 -6.25 -5.07 32.82
C ASP A 101 -7.23 -4.40 31.83
N ASN A 102 -7.04 -4.59 30.52
CA ASN A 102 -7.83 -3.99 29.44
C ASN A 102 -7.88 -2.45 29.47
N GLN A 103 -6.84 -1.82 30.01
CA GLN A 103 -6.62 -0.38 29.89
C GLN A 103 -5.76 -0.12 28.68
N GLY A 104 -6.11 0.86 27.85
CA GLY A 104 -5.40 1.03 26.60
C GLY A 104 -6.16 1.83 25.56
N ILE A 105 -5.76 1.65 24.31
CA ILE A 105 -6.27 2.34 23.12
C ILE A 105 -6.69 1.29 22.11
N GLU A 106 -7.89 1.41 21.56
CA GLU A 106 -8.36 0.64 20.42
C GLU A 106 -8.80 1.59 19.32
N ALA A 107 -8.50 1.24 18.07
CA ALA A 107 -9.08 1.87 16.90
C ALA A 107 -9.84 0.82 16.09
N TYR A 108 -11.09 1.11 15.74
CA TYR A 108 -11.98 0.15 15.10
C TYR A 108 -13.02 0.82 14.22
N PHE A 109 -13.59 0.04 13.30
CA PHE A 109 -14.71 0.51 12.52
C PHE A 109 -16.03 0.18 13.22
N HIS A 110 -16.92 1.16 13.27
CA HIS A 110 -18.32 0.98 13.62
C HIS A 110 -19.16 1.37 12.41
N ALA A 111 -19.79 0.38 11.78
CA ALA A 111 -20.23 0.49 10.39
C ALA A 111 -19.05 0.99 9.52
N GLN A 112 -19.22 2.12 8.83
CA GLN A 112 -18.23 2.69 7.93
C GLN A 112 -17.35 3.81 8.55
N PHE A 113 -17.47 4.05 9.86
CA PHE A 113 -16.77 5.16 10.53
C PHE A 113 -15.68 4.63 11.46
N LEU A 114 -14.53 5.31 11.45
CA LEU A 114 -13.43 4.99 12.35
C LEU A 114 -13.69 5.58 13.73
N VAL A 115 -13.52 4.74 14.75
CA VAL A 115 -13.72 5.06 16.16
C VAL A 115 -12.42 4.80 16.90
N VAL A 116 -12.01 5.75 17.73
CA VAL A 116 -10.92 5.56 18.69
C VAL A 116 -11.50 5.54 20.09
N GLU A 117 -11.19 4.49 20.84
CA GLU A 117 -11.63 4.31 22.21
C GLU A 117 -10.41 4.17 23.13
N CYS A 118 -10.47 4.83 24.28
CA CYS A 118 -9.47 4.71 25.33
C CYS A 118 -10.11 4.39 26.67
N GLY A 119 -9.63 3.32 27.33
CA GLY A 119 -10.14 2.82 28.60
C GLY A 119 -9.12 2.93 29.72
N SER A 120 -9.54 3.39 30.90
CA SER A 120 -8.65 3.55 32.07
C SER A 120 -8.85 2.47 33.16
N GLY A 121 -9.58 1.38 32.86
CA GLY A 121 -9.87 0.28 33.80
C GLY A 121 -10.89 0.58 34.91
N LYS A 122 -11.32 1.84 35.10
CA LYS A 122 -12.33 2.25 36.11
C LYS A 122 -13.76 2.27 35.56
N GLY A 123 -14.04 1.57 34.47
CA GLY A 123 -15.32 1.62 33.75
C GLY A 123 -15.57 2.90 32.96
N LYS A 124 -14.74 3.95 33.11
CA LYS A 124 -14.77 5.15 32.28
C LYS A 124 -14.02 4.88 30.98
N LYS A 125 -14.72 5.03 29.85
CA LYS A 125 -14.18 4.98 28.49
C LYS A 125 -14.40 6.33 27.83
N ALA A 126 -13.39 6.80 27.11
CA ALA A 126 -13.52 7.92 26.19
C ALA A 126 -13.57 7.34 24.78
N SER A 127 -14.59 7.69 24.00
CA SER A 127 -14.72 7.29 22.61
C SER A 127 -14.88 8.51 21.72
N LEU A 128 -14.29 8.43 20.53
CA LEU A 128 -14.37 9.46 19.51
C LEU A 128 -14.66 8.83 18.16
N HIS A 129 -15.75 9.28 17.55
CA HIS A 129 -16.16 8.90 16.21
C HIS A 129 -15.70 9.97 15.22
N PHE A 130 -14.88 9.56 14.25
CA PHE A 130 -14.55 10.41 13.12
C PHE A 130 -15.70 10.43 12.10
N THR A 131 -15.76 11.51 11.35
CA THR A 131 -16.85 11.79 10.39
C THR A 131 -16.59 11.22 9.01
N HIS A 132 -15.37 10.76 8.71
CA HIS A 132 -15.06 10.17 7.41
C HIS A 132 -15.77 8.83 7.25
N ALA A 133 -16.62 8.73 6.22
CA ALA A 133 -17.28 7.49 5.82
C ALA A 133 -16.37 6.70 4.87
N PHE A 134 -15.75 5.64 5.36
CA PHE A 134 -14.94 4.74 4.57
C PHE A 134 -15.80 3.87 3.66
N LYS A 135 -15.35 3.61 2.43
CA LYS A 135 -16.05 2.74 1.50
C LYS A 135 -15.39 1.36 1.46
N PRO A 136 -16.17 0.27 1.43
CA PRO A 136 -15.60 -1.02 1.10
C PRO A 136 -15.06 -1.01 -0.33
N GLN A 137 -14.15 -1.93 -0.63
CA GLN A 137 -13.48 -2.09 -1.92
C GLN A 137 -12.77 -0.82 -2.40
N HIS A 138 -12.21 -0.08 -1.44
CA HIS A 138 -11.43 1.12 -1.70
C HIS A 138 -10.17 1.12 -0.86
N CYS A 139 -9.05 1.48 -1.49
CA CYS A 139 -7.78 1.63 -0.81
C CYS A 139 -7.64 3.05 -0.25
N TYR A 140 -7.23 3.15 1.00
CA TYR A 140 -6.96 4.39 1.71
C TYR A 140 -5.60 4.32 2.39
N PHE A 141 -4.91 5.45 2.49
CA PHE A 141 -3.91 5.62 3.53
C PHE A 141 -4.57 6.26 4.75
N ILE A 142 -4.51 5.58 5.90
CA ILE A 142 -5.04 6.07 7.18
C ILE A 142 -3.87 6.46 8.08
N GLY A 143 -3.89 7.71 8.56
CA GLY A 143 -3.03 8.17 9.64
C GLY A 143 -3.87 8.58 10.86
N LEU A 144 -3.43 8.18 12.05
CA LEU A 144 -3.99 8.59 13.34
C LEU A 144 -2.89 9.21 14.18
N GLU A 145 -3.14 10.38 14.74
CA GLU A 145 -2.25 10.99 15.72
C GLU A 145 -3.01 11.36 16.98
N HIS A 146 -2.37 11.12 18.11
CA HIS A 146 -2.80 11.60 19.41
C HIS A 146 -1.77 12.57 19.96
N THR A 147 -2.22 13.78 20.26
CA THR A 147 -1.41 14.79 20.94
C THR A 147 -1.82 14.85 22.40
N CYS A 148 -0.83 14.84 23.30
CA CYS A 148 -1.03 15.07 24.73
C CYS A 148 -0.13 16.22 25.20
N LYS A 149 -0.70 17.42 25.35
CA LYS A 149 0.02 18.57 25.90
C LYS A 149 -0.30 18.71 27.38
N GLN A 150 0.69 18.47 28.24
CA GLN A 150 0.60 18.82 29.64
C GLN A 150 0.84 20.33 29.79
N SER A 151 -0.22 21.11 30.01
CA SER A 151 -0.08 22.54 30.30
C SER A 151 0.46 22.75 31.71
N LEU A 152 1.37 23.72 31.87
CA LEU A 152 1.87 24.20 33.17
C LEU A 152 0.74 24.70 34.09
N LEU A 153 -0.44 25.02 33.53
CA LEU A 153 -1.62 25.49 34.26
C LEU A 153 -2.61 24.37 34.65
N GLY A 154 -2.25 23.09 34.45
CA GLY A 154 -3.02 21.93 34.94
C GLY A 154 -4.17 21.45 34.04
N LYS A 155 -4.48 22.13 32.93
CA LYS A 155 -5.37 21.59 31.89
C LYS A 155 -4.56 20.84 30.84
N ALA A 156 -4.69 19.51 30.82
CA ALA A 156 -4.15 18.72 29.72
C ALA A 156 -5.04 18.93 28.49
N GLU A 157 -4.48 19.51 27.42
CA GLU A 157 -5.15 19.54 26.12
C GLU A 157 -4.75 18.28 25.36
N SER A 158 -5.74 17.47 25.02
CA SER A 158 -5.54 16.25 24.29
C SER A 158 -6.45 16.21 23.07
N GLU A 159 -5.84 15.90 21.92
CA GLU A 159 -6.50 15.93 20.62
C GLU A 159 -6.19 14.65 19.85
N LEU A 160 -7.18 14.15 19.13
CA LEU A 160 -7.03 13.13 18.11
C LEU A 160 -7.12 13.77 16.72
N ARG A 161 -6.31 13.26 15.79
CA ARG A 161 -6.27 13.68 14.39
C ARG A 161 -6.37 12.47 13.48
N LEU A 162 -7.25 12.57 12.48
CA LEU A 162 -7.37 11.61 11.40
C LEU A 162 -6.83 12.22 10.12
N TYR A 163 -5.95 11.48 9.47
CA TYR A 163 -5.39 11.77 8.16
C TYR A 163 -5.90 10.73 7.16
N ILE A 164 -6.31 11.20 5.98
CA ILE A 164 -6.74 10.36 4.87
C ILE A 164 -5.90 10.73 3.66
N ASP A 165 -5.25 9.74 3.05
CA ASP A 165 -4.38 9.93 1.88
C ASP A 165 -3.31 11.01 2.11
N GLY A 166 -2.75 11.01 3.33
CA GLY A 166 -1.69 11.94 3.76
C GLY A 166 -2.19 13.32 4.19
N SER A 167 -3.47 13.65 3.97
CA SER A 167 -4.04 14.96 4.30
C SER A 167 -4.79 14.92 5.62
N LEU A 168 -4.63 15.96 6.46
CA LEU A 168 -5.40 16.08 7.71
C LEU A 168 -6.89 16.25 7.35
N TYR A 169 -7.70 15.28 7.74
CA TYR A 169 -9.14 15.29 7.48
C TYR A 169 -9.91 15.92 8.65
N GLU A 170 -9.63 15.49 9.88
CA GLU A 170 -10.37 15.92 11.06
C GLU A 170 -9.47 15.95 12.29
N SER A 171 -9.66 16.96 13.15
CA SER A 171 -9.01 17.07 14.46
C SER A 171 -10.05 17.38 15.52
N ARG A 172 -10.05 16.63 16.62
CA ARG A 172 -11.04 16.78 17.68
C ARG A 172 -10.43 16.60 19.08
N PRO A 173 -10.91 17.36 20.07
CA PRO A 173 -10.56 17.12 21.47
C PRO A 173 -10.93 15.70 21.88
N PHE A 174 -10.06 15.06 22.64
CA PHE A 174 -10.25 13.70 23.12
C PHE A 174 -9.74 13.55 24.54
N ASP A 175 -10.60 13.06 25.44
CA ASP A 175 -10.20 12.81 26.82
C ASP A 175 -9.34 11.55 26.90
N PHE A 176 -8.02 11.72 26.87
CA PHE A 176 -7.10 10.60 26.98
C PHE A 176 -6.73 10.32 28.44
N PRO A 177 -7.19 9.21 29.05
CA PRO A 177 -6.80 8.85 30.40
C PRO A 177 -5.32 8.45 30.47
N ARG A 178 -4.66 8.82 31.57
CA ARG A 178 -3.30 8.36 31.83
C ARG A 178 -3.29 6.85 32.10
N ILE A 179 -2.65 6.10 31.20
CA ILE A 179 -2.40 4.66 31.37
C ILE A 179 -1.06 4.49 32.06
N SER A 180 -1.06 3.83 33.23
CA SER A 180 0.14 3.58 34.03
C SER A 180 0.60 2.13 33.97
N LYS A 181 -0.24 1.24 33.42
CA LYS A 181 0.03 -0.20 33.33
C LYS A 181 0.92 -0.52 32.12
N PRO A 182 1.74 -1.57 32.19
CA PRO A 182 2.54 -2.06 31.06
C PRO A 182 1.66 -2.43 29.85
N LEU A 183 2.23 -2.33 28.65
CA LEU A 183 1.57 -2.81 27.43
C LEU A 183 1.66 -4.34 27.40
N ALA A 184 0.53 -5.03 27.41
CA ALA A 184 0.48 -6.50 27.39
C ALA A 184 0.19 -7.05 26.00
N PHE A 185 -0.70 -6.38 25.25
CA PHE A 185 -1.16 -6.80 23.94
C PHE A 185 -1.03 -5.66 22.93
N CYS A 186 -0.46 -5.98 21.78
CA CYS A 186 -0.30 -5.09 20.65
C CYS A 186 -0.86 -5.82 19.42
N CYS A 187 -2.16 -5.71 19.16
CA CYS A 187 -2.83 -6.46 18.09
C CYS A 187 -3.17 -5.57 16.91
N PHE A 188 -3.07 -6.11 15.70
CA PHE A 188 -3.49 -5.48 14.44
C PHE A 188 -4.47 -6.38 13.71
N GLY A 189 -5.47 -5.78 13.06
CA GLY A 189 -6.52 -6.51 12.37
C GLY A 189 -7.47 -7.29 13.29
N THR A 190 -7.26 -7.26 14.62
CA THR A 190 -8.11 -7.96 15.60
C THR A 190 -7.88 -7.42 17.02
N ASN A 191 -8.74 -7.81 17.95
CA ASN A 191 -8.55 -7.63 19.39
C ASN A 191 -7.84 -8.85 20.02
N PRO A 192 -7.24 -8.71 21.22
CA PRO A 192 -6.55 -9.83 21.87
C PRO A 192 -7.47 -11.06 22.02
N PRO A 193 -7.00 -12.26 21.60
CA PRO A 193 -7.71 -13.50 21.81
C PRO A 193 -8.18 -13.70 23.27
N PRO A 194 -9.40 -14.22 23.48
CA PRO A 194 -9.95 -14.44 24.81
C PRO A 194 -9.07 -15.33 25.71
N THR A 195 -8.30 -16.24 25.10
CA THR A 195 -7.37 -17.13 25.79
C THR A 195 -6.17 -16.41 26.38
N MET A 196 -5.74 -15.29 25.80
CA MET A 196 -4.56 -14.54 26.23
C MET A 196 -4.90 -13.38 27.17
N ALA A 197 -6.10 -12.82 27.07
CA ALA A 197 -6.48 -11.63 27.82
C ALA A 197 -6.68 -11.86 29.34
N GLY A 198 -6.57 -13.09 29.85
CA GLY A 198 -6.85 -13.43 31.27
C GLY A 198 -8.30 -13.13 31.72
N LEU A 199 -9.12 -12.60 30.80
CA LEU A 199 -10.49 -12.15 30.99
C LEU A 199 -11.43 -13.33 30.74
N GLN A 200 -12.08 -13.76 31.82
CA GLN A 200 -13.15 -14.74 31.80
C GLN A 200 -14.28 -14.31 30.82
N ARG A 201 -14.35 -14.99 29.67
CA ARG A 201 -15.58 -15.39 28.95
C ARG A 201 -16.49 -14.35 28.26
N ARG A 202 -16.10 -13.09 27.98
CA ARG A 202 -17.08 -12.15 27.38
C ARG A 202 -16.66 -11.22 26.22
N GLN A 203 -15.41 -11.23 25.75
CA GLN A 203 -15.05 -10.38 24.60
C GLN A 203 -15.05 -11.18 23.30
N ARG A 204 -16.00 -10.85 22.41
CA ARG A 204 -16.07 -11.39 21.05
C ARG A 204 -14.82 -10.95 20.28
N GLN A 205 -14.20 -11.86 19.51
CA GLN A 205 -13.18 -11.45 18.54
C GLN A 205 -13.84 -10.66 17.41
N CYS A 206 -13.24 -9.53 17.06
CA CYS A 206 -13.67 -8.63 16.00
C CYS A 206 -12.53 -8.49 14.97
N PRO A 207 -12.25 -9.58 14.25
CA PRO A 207 -11.28 -9.60 13.15
C PRO A 207 -11.68 -8.64 12.04
N LEU A 208 -10.70 -8.11 11.34
CA LEU A 208 -10.86 -7.21 10.21
C LEU A 208 -10.92 -8.01 8.91
N PHE A 209 -11.88 -7.70 8.03
CA PHE A 209 -11.85 -8.22 6.65
C PHE A 209 -11.28 -7.14 5.73
N ALA A 210 -9.95 -7.15 5.56
CA ALA A 210 -9.23 -6.13 4.82
C ALA A 210 -7.82 -6.61 4.44
N GLU A 211 -7.23 -5.92 3.49
CA GLU A 211 -5.80 -5.94 3.27
C GLU A 211 -5.15 -4.73 3.93
N MET A 212 -4.00 -4.90 4.61
CA MET A 212 -3.22 -3.79 5.15
C MET A 212 -1.81 -3.78 4.57
N GLY A 213 -1.32 -2.61 4.18
CA GLY A 213 0.09 -2.44 3.82
C GLY A 213 1.00 -2.41 5.04
N PRO A 214 2.13 -1.71 4.97
CA PRO A 214 3.01 -1.55 6.12
C PRO A 214 2.29 -0.88 7.29
N ILE A 215 2.60 -1.35 8.50
CA ILE A 215 2.04 -0.86 9.76
C ILE A 215 3.13 -0.05 10.45
N TYR A 216 2.94 1.27 10.48
CA TYR A 216 3.85 2.21 11.12
C TYR A 216 3.29 2.65 12.47
N ILE A 217 4.08 2.52 13.53
CA ILE A 217 3.70 2.94 14.89
C ILE A 217 4.81 3.80 15.46
N PHE A 218 4.44 4.95 16.03
CA PHE A 218 5.36 5.94 16.54
C PHE A 218 5.07 6.24 18.01
N LYS A 219 6.13 6.51 18.79
CA LYS A 219 6.03 6.90 20.22
C LYS A 219 5.69 8.38 20.42
N GLU A 220 5.54 9.11 19.32
CA GLU A 220 5.25 10.54 19.28
C GLU A 220 4.50 10.88 17.98
N ILE A 221 4.03 12.12 17.89
CA ILE A 221 3.42 12.64 16.67
C ILE A 221 4.48 12.88 15.60
N ILE A 222 4.15 12.63 14.33
CA ILE A 222 5.06 12.85 13.20
C ILE A 222 4.73 14.15 12.44
N GLY A 223 3.49 14.63 12.55
CA GLY A 223 2.98 15.85 11.94
C GLY A 223 2.48 15.67 10.51
N PRO A 224 1.74 16.66 9.99
CA PRO A 224 1.06 16.59 8.70
C PRO A 224 2.02 16.42 7.52
N GLU A 225 3.19 17.07 7.55
CA GLU A 225 4.17 16.99 6.46
C GLU A 225 4.73 15.58 6.30
N ARG A 226 5.15 14.96 7.41
CA ARG A 226 5.68 13.58 7.39
C ARG A 226 4.59 12.57 7.07
N MET A 227 3.37 12.79 7.53
CA MET A 227 2.21 11.96 7.19
C MET A 227 1.90 12.02 5.68
N ALA A 228 1.95 13.22 5.08
CA ALA A 228 1.76 13.41 3.64
C ALA A 228 2.85 12.72 2.83
N ARG A 229 4.12 12.87 3.24
CA ARG A 229 5.27 12.21 2.59
C ARG A 229 5.24 10.69 2.73
N LEU A 230 4.79 10.19 3.88
CA LEU A 230 4.61 8.75 4.11
C LEU A 230 3.51 8.18 3.21
N ALA A 231 2.41 8.91 3.01
CA ALA A 231 1.37 8.54 2.06
C ALA A 231 1.85 8.63 0.61
N SER A 232 2.55 9.70 0.22
CA SER A 232 3.03 9.86 -1.17
C SER A 232 4.10 8.84 -1.56
N ARG A 233 4.89 8.36 -0.60
CA ARG A 233 5.86 7.28 -0.81
C ARG A 233 5.21 5.96 -1.23
N GLY A 234 3.95 5.73 -0.87
CA GLY A 234 3.30 4.43 -1.03
C GLY A 234 3.74 3.42 0.03
N GLY A 235 3.23 2.20 -0.08
CA GLY A 235 3.48 1.12 0.89
C GLY A 235 4.44 0.03 0.40
N ASP A 236 5.05 0.18 -0.77
CA ASP A 236 5.94 -0.84 -1.34
C ASP A 236 7.40 -0.71 -0.91
N VAL A 237 7.78 0.50 -0.50
CA VAL A 237 9.12 0.82 -0.06
C VAL A 237 9.29 0.35 1.37
N LEU A 238 10.22 -0.60 1.56
CA LEU A 238 10.66 -1.01 2.88
C LEU A 238 11.60 0.07 3.44
N PRO A 239 11.26 0.73 4.56
CA PRO A 239 12.15 1.69 5.20
C PRO A 239 13.49 1.08 5.57
N SER A 240 14.56 1.85 5.42
CA SER A 240 15.92 1.43 5.73
C SER A 240 16.58 2.37 6.72
N PHE A 241 17.36 1.83 7.66
CA PHE A 241 18.00 2.61 8.72
C PHE A 241 19.48 2.21 8.88
N GLY A 242 20.32 3.17 9.27
CA GLY A 242 21.75 2.96 9.52
C GLY A 242 22.66 3.32 8.34
N ASN A 243 23.94 2.92 8.42
CA ASN A 243 24.99 3.41 7.51
C ASN A 243 24.83 2.98 6.04
N GLY A 244 24.04 1.94 5.77
CA GLY A 244 23.72 1.49 4.42
C GLY A 244 22.39 2.04 3.87
N ALA A 245 21.62 2.76 4.70
CA ALA A 245 20.33 3.29 4.32
C ALA A 245 20.46 4.41 3.29
N GLY A 246 19.60 4.39 2.27
CA GLY A 246 19.49 5.49 1.33
C GLY A 246 20.62 5.66 0.32
N LEU A 247 21.51 4.69 0.18
CA LEU A 247 22.54 4.72 -0.86
C LEU A 247 21.93 4.20 -2.17
N PRO A 248 21.76 5.06 -3.20
CA PRO A 248 21.14 4.67 -4.46
C PRO A 248 22.19 3.99 -5.35
N TRP A 249 22.79 2.90 -4.85
CA TRP A 249 23.97 2.26 -5.42
C TRP A 249 23.83 1.92 -6.91
N LEU A 250 22.60 1.78 -7.41
CA LEU A 250 22.27 1.35 -8.78
C LEU A 250 21.09 2.12 -9.40
N ALA A 251 20.83 3.39 -9.00
CA ALA A 251 19.68 4.11 -9.58
C ALA A 251 19.86 4.33 -11.11
N SER A 252 18.97 3.69 -11.88
CA SER A 252 18.97 3.65 -13.35
C SER A 252 18.74 5.00 -14.03
N ASN A 253 18.10 5.96 -13.33
CA ASN A 253 17.88 7.31 -13.79
C ASN A 253 17.76 8.33 -12.62
N ASP A 254 17.81 9.62 -12.94
CA ASP A 254 17.79 10.70 -11.94
C ASP A 254 16.48 10.80 -11.16
N HIS A 255 15.35 10.41 -11.78
CA HIS A 255 14.05 10.42 -11.12
C HIS A 255 13.97 9.35 -10.02
N VAL A 256 14.39 8.12 -10.32
CA VAL A 256 14.48 7.02 -9.35
C VAL A 256 15.49 7.34 -8.26
N ARG A 257 16.62 7.97 -8.60
CA ARG A 257 17.59 8.46 -7.61
C ARG A 257 16.96 9.48 -6.66
N SER A 258 16.26 10.48 -7.19
CA SER A 258 15.59 11.51 -6.38
C SER A 258 14.52 10.92 -5.45
N LEU A 259 13.74 9.94 -5.92
CA LEU A 259 12.75 9.25 -5.08
C LEU A 259 13.43 8.43 -3.97
N ALA A 260 14.53 7.73 -4.29
CA ALA A 260 15.31 6.99 -3.30
C ALA A 260 15.94 7.92 -2.25
N GLU A 261 16.48 9.07 -2.66
CA GLU A 261 17.02 10.10 -1.77
C GLU A 261 15.94 10.70 -0.87
N GLU A 262 14.76 11.03 -1.42
CA GLU A 262 13.64 11.53 -0.63
C GLU A 262 13.15 10.50 0.40
N SER A 263 13.07 9.22 0.00
CA SER A 263 12.71 8.13 0.89
C SER A 263 13.75 7.96 2.01
N ALA A 264 15.04 8.01 1.68
CA ALA A 264 16.11 7.94 2.66
C ALA A 264 16.07 9.09 3.68
N PHE A 265 15.78 10.30 3.20
CA PHE A 265 15.61 11.46 4.05
C PHE A 265 14.41 11.27 5.00
N LEU A 266 13.28 10.79 4.47
CA LEU A 266 12.10 10.48 5.29
C LEU A 266 12.40 9.40 6.35
N ASP A 267 13.10 8.33 6.00
CA ASP A 267 13.49 7.27 6.94
C ASP A 267 14.37 7.83 8.06
N THR A 268 15.32 8.70 7.72
CA THR A 268 16.19 9.36 8.71
C THR A 268 15.39 10.23 9.67
N GLU A 269 14.43 11.01 9.16
CA GLU A 269 13.57 11.87 9.99
C GLU A 269 12.64 11.07 10.91
N LEU A 270 12.11 9.95 10.43
CA LEU A 270 11.18 9.10 11.17
C LEU A 270 11.88 8.13 12.13
N GLY A 271 13.13 7.77 11.86
CA GLY A 271 13.90 6.74 12.58
C GLY A 271 13.83 6.86 14.11
N GLY A 272 14.05 8.06 14.64
CA GLY A 272 14.04 8.31 16.08
C GLY A 272 12.66 8.19 16.75
N SER A 273 11.59 8.29 15.96
CA SER A 273 10.20 8.33 16.46
C SER A 273 9.51 6.97 16.46
N PHE A 274 10.06 5.97 15.74
CA PHE A 274 9.44 4.66 15.59
C PHE A 274 9.31 3.90 16.91
N HIS A 275 8.11 3.37 17.14
CA HIS A 275 7.86 2.32 18.10
C HIS A 275 8.05 0.94 17.47
N LEU A 276 7.27 0.63 16.43
CA LEU A 276 7.26 -0.65 15.72
C LEU A 276 7.00 -0.37 14.23
N LEU A 277 7.58 -1.21 13.38
CA LEU A 277 7.35 -1.18 11.94
C LEU A 277 7.21 -2.62 11.43
N TYR A 278 6.03 -2.96 10.92
CA TYR A 278 5.80 -4.23 10.25
C TYR A 278 5.56 -4.00 8.76
N HIS A 279 6.24 -4.76 7.92
CA HIS A 279 6.14 -4.63 6.47
C HIS A 279 5.72 -5.98 5.88
N PRO A 280 4.72 -6.04 4.97
CA PRO A 280 4.22 -7.30 4.40
C PRO A 280 5.33 -8.17 3.79
N LYS A 281 6.27 -7.55 3.04
CA LYS A 281 7.44 -8.24 2.46
C LYS A 281 8.38 -8.93 3.46
N LEU A 282 8.26 -8.64 4.75
CA LEU A 282 9.07 -9.27 5.79
C LEU A 282 8.35 -10.42 6.51
N LEU A 283 7.06 -10.64 6.21
CA LEU A 283 6.33 -11.77 6.78
C LEU A 283 6.94 -13.08 6.28
N SER A 284 7.36 -13.93 7.22
CA SER A 284 7.93 -15.25 6.94
C SER A 284 7.26 -16.30 7.82
N GLY A 285 6.46 -17.16 7.19
CA GLY A 285 5.64 -18.13 7.90
C GLY A 285 4.68 -17.45 8.87
N HIS A 286 4.84 -17.71 10.17
CA HIS A 286 4.00 -17.16 11.23
C HIS A 286 4.58 -15.92 11.92
N PHE A 287 5.70 -15.37 11.43
CA PHE A 287 6.39 -14.27 12.10
C PHE A 287 6.68 -13.11 11.16
N CYS A 288 6.43 -11.89 11.63
CA CYS A 288 6.85 -10.65 10.99
C CYS A 288 7.85 -9.92 11.90
N PRO A 289 9.12 -9.75 11.49
CA PRO A 289 10.10 -9.01 12.28
C PRO A 289 9.75 -7.53 12.36
N ASP A 290 10.19 -6.87 13.43
CA ASP A 290 10.10 -5.42 13.61
C ASP A 290 11.24 -4.74 12.84
N ALA A 291 10.91 -4.02 11.77
CA ALA A 291 11.87 -3.32 10.93
C ALA A 291 12.25 -1.92 11.44
N SER A 292 11.77 -1.50 12.62
CA SER A 292 12.17 -0.23 13.22
C SER A 292 13.67 -0.23 13.57
N PRO A 293 14.33 0.93 13.75
CA PRO A 293 15.73 0.97 14.17
C PRO A 293 16.02 0.19 15.46
N SER A 294 15.06 0.21 16.39
CA SER A 294 15.14 -0.56 17.64
C SER A 294 14.99 -2.06 17.43
N GLY A 295 14.21 -2.49 16.43
CA GLY A 295 14.12 -3.90 16.04
C GLY A 295 15.36 -4.39 15.28
N ALA A 296 15.83 -3.62 14.30
CA ALA A 296 17.02 -3.95 13.49
C ALA A 296 18.33 -3.99 14.30
N ALA A 297 18.47 -3.11 15.30
CA ALA A 297 19.64 -3.14 16.20
C ALA A 297 19.71 -4.41 17.07
N VAL A 298 18.56 -5.02 17.37
CA VAL A 298 18.49 -6.26 18.18
C VAL A 298 18.95 -7.47 17.37
N GLU A 299 18.65 -7.53 16.07
CA GLU A 299 19.12 -8.62 15.19
C GLU A 299 20.65 -8.60 15.02
N ALA A 300 21.25 -7.41 14.89
CA ALA A 300 22.70 -7.24 14.72
C ALA A 300 23.52 -7.49 16.01
N THR A 301 22.92 -7.33 17.19
CA THR A 301 23.61 -7.48 18.49
C THR A 301 23.35 -8.85 19.14
N CYS A 302 22.74 -9.79 18.41
CA CYS A 302 22.29 -11.07 18.93
C CYS A 302 23.37 -12.18 18.90
N LEU A 303 24.59 -11.86 19.33
CA LEU A 303 25.57 -12.89 19.67
C LEU A 303 25.89 -12.99 21.16
N LEU A 304 25.80 -11.94 21.98
CA LEU A 304 26.17 -12.05 23.40
C LEU A 304 25.44 -11.00 24.27
N LEU A 305 24.53 -11.50 25.13
CA LEU A 305 24.05 -10.88 26.39
C LEU A 305 22.91 -9.84 26.29
N MET A 306 21.64 -10.25 26.40
CA MET A 306 20.58 -9.59 27.23
C MET A 306 19.23 -10.37 27.15
N PRO A 307 18.47 -10.54 28.24
CA PRO A 307 17.28 -11.40 28.28
C PRO A 307 15.92 -10.67 28.13
N GLU A 308 15.84 -9.49 27.50
CA GLU A 308 14.55 -8.84 27.16
C GLU A 308 14.39 -8.72 25.63
N HIS A 309 14.20 -9.88 24.99
CA HIS A 309 14.07 -9.99 23.54
C HIS A 309 12.77 -9.33 23.06
N ARG A 310 12.86 -8.33 22.19
CA ARG A 310 11.71 -7.82 21.44
C ARG A 310 11.34 -8.87 20.39
N ARG A 311 10.35 -9.70 20.69
CA ARG A 311 9.94 -10.80 19.81
C ARG A 311 9.35 -10.25 18.50
N PRO A 312 9.57 -10.94 17.36
CA PRO A 312 8.80 -10.68 16.14
C PRO A 312 7.30 -10.73 16.42
N ALA A 313 6.52 -10.03 15.61
CA ALA A 313 5.08 -10.17 15.68
C ALA A 313 4.66 -11.56 15.19
N GLU A 314 3.70 -12.16 15.87
CA GLU A 314 3.17 -13.49 15.59
C GLU A 314 1.83 -13.39 14.84
N VAL A 315 1.67 -14.19 13.80
CA VAL A 315 0.41 -14.31 13.06
C VAL A 315 -0.62 -15.07 13.91
N LEU A 316 -1.77 -14.44 14.12
CA LEU A 316 -2.96 -15.07 14.67
C LEU A 316 -3.77 -15.64 13.51
N GLY A 317 -4.12 -16.92 13.56
CA GLY A 317 -4.88 -17.59 12.49
C GLY A 317 -4.06 -17.73 11.21
N GLN A 318 -4.63 -17.32 10.08
CA GLN A 318 -3.96 -17.26 8.78
C GLN A 318 -3.90 -15.81 8.29
N VAL A 319 -2.69 -15.31 8.04
CA VAL A 319 -2.44 -14.03 7.39
C VAL A 319 -1.54 -14.32 6.20
N HIS A 320 -2.05 -14.05 4.99
CA HIS A 320 -1.29 -14.23 3.75
C HIS A 320 -0.74 -12.89 3.28
N VAL A 321 0.29 -12.93 2.43
CA VAL A 321 0.75 -11.73 1.73
C VAL A 321 0.06 -11.69 0.37
N ALA A 322 -0.89 -10.78 0.18
CA ALA A 322 -1.43 -10.49 -1.14
C ALA A 322 -0.36 -9.78 -1.96
N THR A 323 -0.22 -10.16 -3.22
CA THR A 323 0.56 -9.38 -4.18
C THR A 323 -0.38 -8.81 -5.23
N GLN A 324 -0.68 -7.52 -5.12
CA GLN A 324 -1.38 -6.80 -6.17
C GLN A 324 -0.37 -6.37 -7.23
N MET A 325 -0.57 -6.83 -8.47
CA MET A 325 0.20 -6.31 -9.60
C MET A 325 -0.64 -5.29 -10.35
N CYS A 326 -0.17 -4.05 -10.41
CA CYS A 326 -0.75 -3.05 -11.31
C CYS A 326 -0.66 -3.61 -12.74
N PRO A 327 -1.75 -3.79 -13.50
CA PRO A 327 -1.69 -4.39 -14.84
C PRO A 327 -0.69 -3.72 -15.79
N THR A 328 -0.43 -2.44 -15.57
CA THR A 328 0.55 -1.60 -16.26
C THR A 328 2.01 -1.94 -15.92
N GLU A 329 2.26 -2.42 -14.71
CA GLU A 329 3.54 -3.01 -14.27
C GLU A 329 3.61 -4.53 -14.55
N ALA A 330 2.46 -5.21 -14.45
CA ALA A 330 2.30 -6.66 -14.51
C ALA A 330 2.49 -7.25 -15.91
N LEU A 331 2.17 -6.48 -16.95
CA LEU A 331 2.15 -7.01 -18.31
C LEU A 331 3.51 -7.59 -18.71
N TRP A 332 4.61 -7.17 -18.06
CA TRP A 332 5.98 -7.48 -18.50
C TRP A 332 7.06 -7.60 -17.43
N ALA A 333 6.86 -7.16 -16.19
CA ALA A 333 7.91 -7.20 -15.16
C ALA A 333 8.32 -8.63 -14.70
N LEU A 334 7.56 -9.67 -15.08
CA LEU A 334 7.80 -11.06 -14.67
C LEU A 334 7.90 -12.06 -15.82
N ALA A 335 7.67 -11.63 -17.06
CA ALA A 335 7.79 -12.49 -18.24
C ALA A 335 9.22 -12.37 -18.81
N TYR A 336 9.82 -13.49 -19.23
CA TYR A 336 11.11 -13.49 -19.91
C TYR A 336 11.04 -12.60 -21.16
N GLY A 337 11.87 -11.55 -21.22
CA GLY A 337 11.86 -10.56 -22.31
C GLY A 337 10.75 -9.50 -22.23
N GLY A 338 10.36 -9.06 -21.04
CA GLY A 338 9.35 -8.02 -20.75
C GLY A 338 9.17 -6.94 -21.84
N SER A 339 7.96 -6.54 -22.23
CA SER A 339 7.53 -5.61 -23.30
C SER A 339 8.02 -5.93 -24.72
N MET A 340 9.27 -6.38 -24.85
CA MET A 340 9.91 -6.87 -26.06
C MET A 340 9.27 -8.15 -26.58
N SER A 341 8.65 -8.95 -25.72
CA SER A 341 7.93 -10.15 -26.11
C SER A 341 6.70 -9.89 -27.00
N LEU A 342 6.23 -8.63 -27.11
CA LEU A 342 5.22 -8.25 -28.11
C LEU A 342 5.79 -8.00 -29.49
N LEU A 343 7.08 -7.71 -29.62
CA LEU A 343 7.67 -7.36 -30.90
C LEU A 343 7.62 -8.48 -31.94
N PRO A 344 7.75 -9.77 -31.57
CA PRO A 344 7.46 -10.87 -32.49
C PRO A 344 6.04 -10.86 -33.07
N LEU A 345 5.07 -10.17 -32.45
CA LEU A 345 3.72 -10.02 -33.02
C LEU A 345 3.65 -8.90 -34.07
N ALA A 346 4.63 -7.98 -34.09
CA ALA A 346 4.72 -6.91 -35.07
C ALA A 346 5.36 -7.41 -36.37
N VAL A 347 6.11 -8.52 -36.31
CA VAL A 347 6.76 -9.15 -37.46
C VAL A 347 6.26 -10.58 -37.64
N SER A 348 6.48 -11.20 -38.80
CA SER A 348 5.99 -12.56 -39.07
C SER A 348 6.72 -13.65 -38.28
N ASN A 349 8.01 -13.45 -38.01
CA ASN A 349 8.87 -14.42 -37.36
C ASN A 349 10.14 -13.73 -36.83
N VAL A 350 10.76 -14.28 -35.79
CA VAL A 350 12.04 -13.82 -35.23
C VAL A 350 12.95 -15.00 -34.92
N GLN A 351 14.25 -14.79 -34.94
CA GLN A 351 15.22 -15.74 -34.42
C GLN A 351 15.22 -15.73 -32.88
N GLU A 352 15.16 -16.92 -32.27
CA GLU A 352 14.94 -17.12 -30.83
C GLU A 352 15.96 -16.39 -29.93
N ASP A 353 17.26 -16.47 -30.26
CA ASP A 353 18.32 -15.89 -29.42
C ASP A 353 18.62 -14.42 -29.69
N SER A 354 18.42 -13.95 -30.94
CA SER A 354 18.86 -12.62 -31.39
C SER A 354 17.70 -11.63 -31.52
N LEU A 355 16.46 -12.12 -31.49
CA LEU A 355 15.23 -11.39 -31.81
C LEU A 355 15.30 -10.67 -33.18
N GLU A 356 16.18 -11.13 -34.08
CA GLU A 356 16.25 -10.60 -35.43
C GLU A 356 15.05 -11.07 -36.26
N PRO A 357 14.38 -10.18 -36.98
CA PRO A 357 13.21 -10.54 -37.77
C PRO A 357 13.61 -11.46 -38.93
N LEU A 358 12.88 -12.56 -39.07
CA LEU A 358 13.04 -13.52 -40.17
C LEU A 358 11.97 -13.28 -41.23
N GLN A 359 12.40 -13.32 -42.49
CA GLN A 359 11.51 -13.12 -43.63
C GLN A 359 10.47 -14.24 -43.69
N GLY A 360 9.20 -13.87 -43.54
CA GLY A 360 8.06 -14.79 -43.56
C GLY A 360 7.42 -14.95 -44.93
N SER A 361 6.34 -15.71 -45.00
CA SER A 361 5.51 -15.76 -46.21
C SER A 361 4.75 -14.44 -46.39
N PHE A 362 4.64 -13.98 -47.63
CA PHE A 362 4.04 -12.68 -47.98
C PHE A 362 2.67 -12.39 -47.32
N PRO A 363 1.71 -13.34 -47.24
CA PRO A 363 0.43 -13.10 -46.57
C PRO A 363 0.56 -12.90 -45.06
N LEU A 364 1.49 -13.60 -44.42
CA LEU A 364 1.71 -13.53 -42.97
C LEU A 364 2.43 -12.23 -42.61
N SER A 365 3.46 -11.83 -43.37
CA SER A 365 4.18 -10.58 -43.15
C SER A 365 3.30 -9.35 -43.41
N SER A 366 2.37 -9.42 -44.35
CA SER A 366 1.36 -8.37 -44.55
C SER A 366 0.40 -8.27 -43.36
N ALA A 367 -0.10 -9.41 -42.84
CA ALA A 367 -1.02 -9.41 -41.70
C ALA A 367 -0.35 -8.87 -40.42
N THR A 368 0.88 -9.28 -40.11
CA THR A 368 1.59 -8.79 -38.90
C THR A 368 2.00 -7.33 -39.02
N ALA A 369 2.36 -6.86 -40.21
CA ALA A 369 2.62 -5.44 -40.45
C ALA A 369 1.41 -4.55 -40.13
N THR A 370 0.16 -5.03 -40.33
CA THR A 370 -1.04 -4.26 -39.95
C THR A 370 -1.24 -4.12 -38.43
N LEU A 371 -0.64 -5.02 -37.62
CA LEU A 371 -0.72 -4.97 -36.16
C LEU A 371 0.39 -4.11 -35.53
N SER A 372 1.45 -3.80 -36.28
CA SER A 372 2.64 -3.10 -35.81
C SER A 372 2.34 -1.80 -35.07
N ALA A 373 1.48 -0.93 -35.63
CA ALA A 373 1.10 0.34 -35.01
C ALA A 373 0.44 0.15 -33.64
N SER A 374 -0.43 -0.86 -33.51
CA SER A 374 -1.11 -1.17 -32.24
C SER A 374 -0.12 -1.71 -31.20
N ILE A 375 0.81 -2.56 -31.62
CA ILE A 375 1.85 -3.13 -30.75
C ILE A 375 2.79 -2.05 -30.24
N PHE A 376 3.26 -1.14 -31.10
CA PHE A 376 4.10 -0.02 -30.68
C PHE A 376 3.39 0.94 -29.71
N ARG A 377 2.06 1.14 -29.86
CA ARG A 377 1.27 1.91 -28.88
C ARG A 377 1.19 1.20 -27.53
N ILE A 378 0.98 -0.11 -27.51
CA ILE A 378 0.97 -0.91 -26.27
C ILE A 378 2.32 -0.82 -25.56
N ILE A 379 3.43 -0.99 -26.30
CA ILE A 379 4.78 -0.85 -25.76
C ILE A 379 5.01 0.58 -25.26
N SER A 380 4.64 1.61 -26.03
CA SER A 380 4.75 3.03 -25.67
C SER A 380 4.02 3.36 -24.36
N MET A 381 2.91 2.71 -24.08
CA MET A 381 2.22 2.83 -22.79
C MET A 381 2.92 2.05 -21.68
N ALA A 382 3.35 0.82 -21.95
CA ALA A 382 4.00 -0.05 -20.96
C ALA A 382 5.35 0.51 -20.46
N ILE A 383 6.15 1.11 -21.33
CA ILE A 383 7.49 1.61 -20.99
C ILE A 383 7.48 2.98 -20.28
N GLN A 384 6.29 3.55 -20.05
CA GLN A 384 6.12 4.72 -19.16
C GLN A 384 6.30 4.34 -17.69
N TYR A 385 6.24 3.04 -17.38
CA TYR A 385 6.41 2.49 -16.03
C TYR A 385 7.88 2.11 -15.78
N PRO A 386 8.47 2.49 -14.63
CA PRO A 386 9.89 2.29 -14.36
C PRO A 386 10.38 0.84 -14.48
N GLY A 387 9.65 -0.15 -13.97
CA GLY A 387 10.07 -1.56 -14.04
C GLY A 387 10.19 -2.08 -15.48
N ASN A 388 9.19 -1.79 -16.32
CA ASN A 388 9.21 -2.16 -17.74
C ASN A 388 10.33 -1.44 -18.51
N ASN A 389 10.64 -0.21 -18.08
CA ASN A 389 11.71 0.60 -18.64
C ASN A 389 13.10 -0.01 -18.43
N GLU A 390 13.33 -0.54 -17.22
CA GLU A 390 14.58 -1.20 -16.85
C GLU A 390 14.76 -2.53 -17.59
N GLU A 391 13.70 -3.34 -17.65
CA GLU A 391 13.70 -4.59 -18.42
C GLU A 391 13.98 -4.36 -19.91
N LEU A 392 13.40 -3.28 -20.48
CA LEU A 392 13.66 -2.86 -21.86
C LEU A 392 15.14 -2.54 -22.08
N LEU A 393 15.79 -1.84 -21.15
CA LEU A 393 17.22 -1.52 -21.22
C LEU A 393 18.09 -2.76 -21.05
N LEU A 394 17.77 -3.61 -20.06
CA LEU A 394 18.50 -4.84 -19.74
C LEU A 394 18.61 -5.75 -20.97
N HIS A 395 17.54 -5.82 -21.76
CA HIS A 395 17.42 -6.67 -22.94
C HIS A 395 17.79 -5.98 -24.26
N LYS A 396 18.50 -4.85 -24.24
CA LYS A 396 18.89 -4.09 -25.46
C LYS A 396 17.69 -3.74 -26.34
N GLY A 397 16.61 -3.31 -25.69
CA GLY A 397 15.33 -3.03 -26.31
C GLY A 397 15.41 -2.03 -27.48
N PRO A 398 16.09 -0.89 -27.34
CA PRO A 398 16.25 0.08 -28.42
C PRO A 398 16.94 -0.49 -29.66
N GLU A 399 17.96 -1.33 -29.49
CA GLU A 399 18.67 -1.99 -30.59
C GLU A 399 17.78 -2.98 -31.33
N VAL A 400 17.01 -3.79 -30.60
CA VAL A 400 16.05 -4.74 -31.20
C VAL A 400 14.88 -4.01 -31.86
N LEU A 401 14.37 -2.95 -31.25
CA LEU A 401 13.35 -2.07 -31.85
C LEU A 401 13.83 -1.48 -33.18
N SER A 402 15.08 -1.02 -33.25
CA SER A 402 15.67 -0.50 -34.48
C SER A 402 15.67 -1.52 -35.61
N ARG A 403 16.10 -2.76 -35.33
CA ARG A 403 16.13 -3.86 -36.31
C ARG A 403 14.74 -4.22 -36.81
N ILE A 404 13.76 -4.23 -35.91
CA ILE A 404 12.38 -4.55 -36.24
C ILE A 404 11.73 -3.43 -37.07
N LEU A 405 12.04 -2.17 -36.76
CA LEU A 405 11.59 -1.03 -37.54
C LEU A 405 12.18 -1.04 -38.95
N ASP A 406 13.47 -1.30 -39.10
CA ASP A 406 14.11 -1.41 -40.42
C ASP A 406 13.47 -2.52 -41.27
N TYR A 407 13.25 -3.70 -40.67
CA TYR A 407 12.55 -4.79 -41.34
C TYR A 407 11.11 -4.43 -41.75
N LEU A 408 10.37 -3.74 -40.88
CA LEU A 408 9.01 -3.31 -41.16
C LEU A 408 8.97 -2.30 -42.32
N LEU A 409 9.88 -1.32 -42.33
CA LEU A 409 10.01 -0.34 -43.41
C LEU A 409 10.33 -1.02 -44.75
N GLN A 410 11.25 -1.99 -44.75
CA GLN A 410 11.58 -2.77 -45.95
C GLN A 410 10.39 -3.63 -46.43
N THR A 411 9.68 -4.26 -45.48
CA THR A 411 8.50 -5.09 -45.77
C THR A 411 7.37 -4.24 -46.36
N LEU A 412 7.04 -3.10 -45.75
CA LEU A 412 6.03 -2.17 -46.24
C LEU A 412 6.40 -1.59 -47.61
N SER A 413 7.66 -1.19 -47.80
CA SER A 413 8.17 -0.73 -49.11
C SER A 413 8.03 -1.80 -50.20
N SER A 414 8.19 -3.08 -49.86
CA SER A 414 7.98 -4.20 -50.79
C SER A 414 6.51 -4.52 -51.07
N LEU A 415 5.61 -4.22 -50.12
CA LEU A 415 4.16 -4.39 -50.23
C LEU A 415 3.52 -3.27 -51.07
N ASP A 416 4.12 -2.08 -51.07
CA ASP A 416 3.58 -0.87 -51.69
C ASP A 416 3.77 -0.79 -53.22
N LEU A 417 4.38 -1.82 -53.82
CA LEU A 417 4.45 -2.01 -55.28
C LEU A 417 3.07 -2.23 -55.95
N GLY A 418 1.97 -2.24 -55.20
CA GLY A 418 0.63 -2.53 -55.73
C GLY A 418 -0.59 -1.74 -55.22
N LYS A 419 -0.55 -1.01 -54.09
CA LYS A 419 -1.74 -0.29 -53.57
C LYS A 419 -1.40 0.96 -52.77
N GLN A 420 -1.51 2.12 -53.42
CA GLN A 420 -1.49 3.42 -52.74
C GLN A 420 -2.72 3.63 -51.87
N ASN A 421 -2.59 3.43 -50.56
CA ASN A 421 -3.45 4.01 -49.53
C ASN A 421 -2.56 4.28 -48.30
N GLY A 422 -1.87 5.42 -48.30
CA GLY A 422 -0.87 5.83 -47.28
C GLY A 422 -1.37 6.02 -45.84
N VAL A 423 -2.54 5.48 -45.47
CA VAL A 423 -3.13 5.58 -44.13
C VAL A 423 -2.47 4.61 -43.14
N GLY A 424 -1.96 3.46 -43.61
CA GLY A 424 -1.28 2.47 -42.77
C GLY A 424 0.08 2.94 -42.25
N ASP A 425 0.82 3.66 -43.09
CA ASP A 425 2.13 4.21 -42.75
C ASP A 425 2.00 5.38 -41.75
N GLU A 426 0.99 6.23 -41.89
CA GLU A 426 0.74 7.35 -40.96
C GLU A 426 0.46 6.87 -39.52
N GLU A 427 -0.35 5.82 -39.36
CA GLU A 427 -0.66 5.27 -38.04
C GLU A 427 0.56 4.63 -37.37
N LEU A 428 1.38 3.92 -38.15
CA LEU A 428 2.63 3.34 -37.69
C LEU A 428 3.63 4.43 -37.31
N VAL A 429 3.84 5.43 -38.17
CA VAL A 429 4.68 6.60 -37.88
C VAL A 429 4.23 7.29 -36.60
N ALA A 430 2.93 7.53 -36.42
CA ALA A 430 2.39 8.12 -35.20
C ALA A 430 2.65 7.26 -33.95
N ALA A 431 2.53 5.93 -34.08
CA ALA A 431 2.84 5.01 -32.98
C ALA A 431 4.33 5.00 -32.61
N ILE A 432 5.23 5.08 -33.60
CA ILE A 432 6.67 5.14 -33.36
C ILE A 432 7.07 6.49 -32.75
N VAL A 433 6.51 7.59 -33.24
CA VAL A 433 6.70 8.92 -32.64
C VAL A 433 6.24 8.91 -31.18
N SER A 434 5.10 8.31 -30.88
CA SER A 434 4.62 8.13 -29.50
C SER A 434 5.57 7.27 -28.66
N LEU A 435 6.16 6.21 -29.23
CA LEU A 435 7.15 5.38 -28.56
C LEU A 435 8.41 6.19 -28.20
N CYS A 436 8.96 6.92 -29.17
CA CYS A 436 10.15 7.77 -28.98
C CYS A 436 9.90 8.90 -27.97
N GLN A 437 8.68 9.42 -27.91
CA GLN A 437 8.28 10.50 -26.99
C GLN A 437 7.79 10.01 -25.62
N SER A 438 7.59 8.71 -25.44
CA SER A 438 7.07 8.16 -24.17
C SER A 438 8.00 8.42 -22.99
N GLN A 439 9.30 8.61 -23.26
CA GLN A 439 10.35 8.75 -22.26
C GLN A 439 10.55 10.19 -21.82
N LYS A 440 9.92 10.53 -20.68
CA LYS A 440 10.05 11.85 -20.05
C LYS A 440 11.24 11.92 -19.06
N ASN A 441 11.48 10.84 -18.33
CA ASN A 441 12.35 10.84 -17.15
C ASN A 441 13.63 9.99 -17.30
N ASN A 442 13.75 9.16 -18.35
CA ASN A 442 14.95 8.36 -18.62
C ASN A 442 15.76 8.97 -19.78
N TYR A 443 16.83 9.69 -19.46
CA TYR A 443 17.65 10.39 -20.45
C TYR A 443 18.45 9.44 -21.35
N ALA A 444 18.87 8.27 -20.85
CA ALA A 444 19.63 7.28 -21.62
C ALA A 444 18.77 6.67 -22.72
N LEU A 445 17.56 6.20 -22.39
CA LEU A 445 16.60 5.72 -23.39
C LEU A 445 16.16 6.82 -24.34
N LYS A 446 15.95 8.04 -23.85
CA LYS A 446 15.57 9.17 -24.69
C LYS A 446 16.61 9.45 -25.78
N VAL A 447 17.90 9.36 -25.45
CA VAL A 447 18.99 9.49 -26.43
C VAL A 447 19.01 8.33 -27.43
N GLN A 448 18.81 7.08 -26.96
CA GLN A 448 18.77 5.92 -27.85
C GLN A 448 17.54 5.92 -28.78
N PHE A 449 16.38 6.38 -28.31
CA PHE A 449 15.19 6.56 -29.14
C PHE A 449 15.24 7.77 -30.06
N LEU A 450 16.05 8.79 -29.74
CA LEU A 450 16.37 9.87 -30.68
C LEU A 450 17.06 9.34 -31.94
N VAL A 451 17.88 8.28 -31.82
CA VAL A 451 18.49 7.63 -33.00
C VAL A 451 17.43 6.98 -33.88
N LEU A 452 16.38 6.38 -33.30
CA LEU A 452 15.22 5.85 -34.06
C LEU A 452 14.44 6.96 -34.78
N TYR A 453 14.38 8.16 -34.20
CA TYR A 453 13.69 9.31 -34.80
C TYR A 453 14.34 9.79 -36.10
N TYR A 454 15.66 9.64 -36.25
CA TYR A 454 16.37 10.01 -37.49
C TYR A 454 16.19 9.01 -38.64
N TRP A 455 15.59 7.84 -38.38
CA TRP A 455 15.31 6.80 -39.38
C TRP A 455 13.91 6.89 -39.99
N ILE A 456 13.03 7.73 -39.42
CA ILE A 456 11.68 8.06 -39.91
C ILE A 456 11.77 9.39 -40.65
#